data_AF-X1QFA1-F1
#
_entry.id   AF-X1QFA1-F1
#
_cell.length_a   1.000
_cell.length_b   1.000
_cell.length_c   1.000
_cell.angle_alpha   90.00
_cell.angle_beta   90.00
_cell.angle_gamma   90.00
#
_symmetry.space_group_name_H-M   'P 1'
#
loop_
_entity.id
_entity.type
_entity.pdbx_description
1 polymer ?
#
loop_
_entity_poly.entity_id
_entity_poly.type
_entity_poly.pdbx_seq_one_letter_code
_entity_poly.pdbx_strand_id
1 'polypeptide(L)'
;MLLAEALRVADEVYHRLKPHCGKIVVAGSIRRQKDEIRDIDIVLIPANPGQLSQEIDRLGPPMKDGQKLRRVNYKGAQVDIYYASPQTWATLLLIPAAAFVRPLALLSGVRADPHFTPSPRAPDRADPVSGRPAPQTLSESAARPCQ
;
A
#
# COMPACT_ATOMS: atom_id res chain seq x y z
N MET A 1 -17.65 -9.26 15.15
CA MET A 1 -16.60 -8.25 15.45
C MET A 1 -17.23 -6.86 15.41
N LEU A 2 -16.81 -5.94 16.28
CA LEU A 2 -17.31 -4.56 16.27
C LEU A 2 -16.75 -3.77 15.08
N LEU A 3 -17.50 -2.78 14.58
CA LEU A 3 -17.07 -1.97 13.42
C LEU A 3 -15.71 -1.28 13.64
N ALA A 4 -15.46 -0.75 14.83
CA ALA A 4 -14.19 -0.07 15.14
C ALA A 4 -12.99 -1.03 15.07
N GLU A 5 -13.14 -2.24 15.60
CA GLU A 5 -12.12 -3.29 15.52
C GLU A 5 -11.88 -3.72 14.08
N ALA A 6 -12.98 -3.91 13.32
CA ALA A 6 -12.92 -4.28 11.91
C ALA A 6 -12.17 -3.24 11.08
N LEU A 7 -12.44 -1.95 11.31
CA LEU A 7 -11.76 -0.85 10.65
C LEU A 7 -10.26 -0.83 10.98
N ARG A 8 -9.89 -1.06 12.24
CA ARG A 8 -8.48 -1.10 12.67
C ARG A 8 -7.73 -2.24 11.97
N VAL A 9 -8.32 -3.44 11.91
CA VAL A 9 -7.71 -4.58 11.22
C VAL A 9 -7.65 -4.33 9.72
N ALA A 10 -8.72 -3.79 9.11
CA ALA A 10 -8.76 -3.49 7.69
C ALA A 10 -7.71 -2.42 7.29
N ASP A 11 -7.51 -1.40 8.12
CA ASP A 11 -6.52 -0.35 7.90
C ASP A 11 -5.09 -0.91 7.93
N GLU A 12 -4.77 -1.76 8.91
CA GLU A 12 -3.47 -2.42 8.98
C GLU A 12 -3.21 -3.30 7.74
N VAL A 13 -4.18 -4.13 7.35
CA VAL A 13 -4.03 -4.99 6.16
C VAL A 13 -3.90 -4.14 4.90
N TYR A 14 -4.71 -3.07 4.78
CA TYR A 14 -4.62 -2.14 3.66
C TYR A 14 -3.22 -1.55 3.53
N HIS A 15 -2.63 -1.04 4.62
CA HIS A 15 -1.30 -0.43 4.60
C HIS A 15 -0.19 -1.43 4.28
N ARG A 16 -0.31 -2.69 4.70
CA ARG A 16 0.64 -3.76 4.36
C ARG A 16 0.57 -4.15 2.89
N LEU A 17 -0.63 -4.26 2.33
CA LEU A 17 -0.82 -4.74 0.95
C LEU A 17 -0.68 -3.64 -0.11
N LYS A 18 -1.00 -2.38 0.24
CA LYS A 18 -0.99 -1.23 -0.68
C LYS A 18 0.30 -1.07 -1.50
N PRO A 19 1.52 -1.24 -0.95
CA PRO A 19 2.76 -1.08 -1.72
C PRO A 19 2.90 -2.07 -2.88
N HIS A 20 2.22 -3.21 -2.82
CA HIS A 20 2.30 -4.28 -3.82
C HIS A 20 1.11 -4.27 -4.80
N CYS A 21 0.22 -3.29 -4.67
CA CYS A 21 -1.03 -3.17 -5.42
C CYS A 21 -1.05 -1.90 -6.28
N GLY A 22 -1.55 -2.02 -7.52
CA GLY A 22 -1.87 -0.86 -8.35
C GLY A 22 -3.17 -0.17 -7.91
N LYS A 23 -4.13 -0.97 -7.41
CA LYS A 23 -5.37 -0.50 -6.77
C LYS A 23 -5.72 -1.40 -5.60
N ILE A 24 -6.30 -0.83 -4.56
CA ILE A 24 -6.77 -1.58 -3.38
C ILE A 24 -7.92 -0.82 -2.73
N VAL A 25 -8.94 -1.54 -2.29
CA VAL A 25 -10.08 -0.98 -1.56
C VAL A 25 -10.62 -1.99 -0.55
N VAL A 26 -11.04 -1.49 0.61
CA VAL A 26 -11.80 -2.25 1.60
C VAL A 26 -13.28 -2.21 1.19
N ALA A 27 -13.90 -3.38 1.05
CA ALA A 27 -15.28 -3.55 0.61
C ALA A 27 -16.14 -4.12 1.75
N GLY A 28 -17.29 -4.71 1.40
CA GLY A 28 -18.00 -5.58 2.32
C GLY A 28 -18.87 -4.90 3.37
N SER A 29 -19.05 -5.60 4.50
CA SER A 29 -19.92 -5.20 5.61
C SER A 29 -19.43 -3.96 6.36
N ILE A 30 -18.10 -3.75 6.44
CA ILE A 30 -17.47 -2.54 6.99
C ILE A 30 -18.01 -1.28 6.29
N ARG A 31 -18.19 -1.37 4.97
CA ARG A 31 -18.71 -0.29 4.12
C ARG A 31 -20.15 0.09 4.40
N ARG A 32 -20.99 -0.86 4.87
CA ARG A 32 -22.39 -0.63 5.26
C ARG A 32 -22.56 -0.20 6.72
N GLN A 33 -21.46 -0.04 7.46
CA GLN A 33 -21.46 0.26 8.89
C GLN A 33 -22.42 -0.63 9.69
N LYS A 34 -22.43 -1.93 9.40
CA LYS A 34 -23.18 -2.87 10.24
C LYS A 34 -22.56 -2.93 11.63
N ASP A 35 -23.41 -3.00 12.65
CA ASP A 35 -22.98 -3.13 14.04
C ASP A 35 -22.17 -4.41 14.29
N GLU A 36 -22.51 -5.48 13.56
CA GLU A 36 -21.80 -6.74 13.59
C GLU A 36 -21.14 -7.05 12.24
N ILE A 37 -19.80 -7.04 12.26
CA ILE A 37 -18.94 -7.41 11.14
C ILE A 37 -18.52 -8.88 11.28
N ARG A 38 -18.73 -9.65 10.21
CA ARG A 38 -18.36 -11.09 10.16
C ARG A 38 -16.97 -11.29 9.58
N ASP A 39 -16.67 -10.55 8.51
CA ASP A 39 -15.47 -10.68 7.68
C ASP A 39 -15.06 -9.34 7.08
N ILE A 40 -13.79 -9.26 6.68
CA ILE A 40 -13.17 -8.10 6.04
C ILE A 40 -12.94 -8.43 4.57
N ASP A 41 -13.65 -7.75 3.68
CA ASP A 41 -13.47 -7.91 2.23
C ASP A 41 -12.46 -6.88 1.70
N ILE A 42 -11.46 -7.34 0.96
CA ILE A 42 -10.47 -6.49 0.28
C ILE A 42 -10.46 -6.84 -1.20
N VAL A 43 -10.61 -5.83 -2.05
CA VAL A 43 -10.51 -5.98 -3.51
C VAL A 43 -9.27 -5.24 -3.97
N LEU A 44 -8.39 -5.91 -4.71
CA LEU A 44 -7.12 -5.33 -5.16
C LEU A 44 -6.77 -5.72 -6.60
N ILE A 45 -5.97 -4.88 -7.26
CA ILE A 45 -5.29 -5.20 -8.51
C ILE A 45 -3.80 -5.32 -8.18
N PRO A 46 -3.18 -6.50 -8.29
CA PRO A 46 -1.78 -6.68 -7.94
C PRO A 46 -0.88 -5.93 -8.93
N ALA A 47 0.10 -5.19 -8.42
CA ALA A 47 1.19 -4.64 -9.24
C ALA A 47 2.40 -5.60 -9.22
N ASN A 48 2.66 -6.23 -8.07
CA ASN A 48 3.68 -7.26 -7.91
C ASN A 48 3.09 -8.51 -7.24
N PRO A 49 2.57 -9.48 -8.01
CA PRO A 49 1.88 -10.66 -7.46
C PRO A 49 2.75 -11.52 -6.52
N GLY A 50 4.05 -11.64 -6.82
CA GLY A 50 4.97 -12.46 -6.01
C GLY A 50 5.18 -11.87 -4.61
N GLN A 51 5.50 -10.57 -4.53
CA GLN A 51 5.65 -9.88 -3.24
C GLN A 51 4.31 -9.79 -2.50
N LEU A 52 3.21 -9.56 -3.22
CA LEU A 52 1.88 -9.54 -2.63
C LEU A 52 1.53 -10.88 -1.98
N SER A 53 1.78 -12.01 -2.67
CA SER A 53 1.56 -13.34 -2.10
C SER A 53 2.35 -13.54 -0.80
N GLN A 54 3.64 -13.20 -0.81
CA GLN A 54 4.49 -13.29 0.38
C GLN A 54 3.96 -12.43 1.54
N GLU A 55 3.49 -11.22 1.25
CA GLU A 55 2.94 -10.34 2.28
C GLU A 55 1.62 -10.87 2.84
N ILE A 56 0.78 -11.48 2.00
CA ILE A 56 -0.44 -12.17 2.44
C ILE A 56 -0.09 -13.39 3.31
N ASP A 57 0.93 -14.16 2.95
CA ASP A 57 1.38 -15.32 3.74
C ASP A 57 1.88 -14.88 5.13
N ARG A 58 2.44 -13.67 5.24
CA ARG A 58 2.82 -13.04 6.53
C ARG A 58 1.63 -12.50 7.33
N LEU A 59 0.41 -12.48 6.79
CA LEU A 59 -0.80 -12.22 7.57
C LEU A 59 -1.22 -13.47 8.35
N GLY A 60 -1.04 -14.64 7.75
CA GLY A 60 -1.36 -15.92 8.36
C GLY A 60 -1.51 -17.02 7.31
N PRO A 61 -1.63 -18.28 7.75
CA PRO A 61 -1.83 -19.39 6.83
C PRO A 61 -3.14 -19.21 6.05
N PRO A 62 -3.16 -19.49 4.73
CA PRO A 62 -4.37 -19.39 3.95
C PRO A 62 -5.38 -20.46 4.38
N MET A 63 -6.60 -20.02 4.70
CA MET A 63 -7.75 -20.89 4.90
C MET A 63 -8.32 -21.38 3.57
N LYS A 64 -8.20 -20.53 2.54
CA LYS A 64 -8.58 -20.85 1.16
C LYS A 64 -7.59 -20.15 0.24
N ASP A 65 -6.99 -20.89 -0.67
CA ASP A 65 -6.10 -20.34 -1.68
C ASP A 65 -6.63 -20.67 -3.07
N GLY A 66 -6.97 -19.63 -3.81
CA GLY A 66 -7.57 -19.77 -5.13
C GLY A 66 -7.17 -18.59 -6.01
N GLN A 67 -7.24 -18.83 -7.33
CA GLN A 67 -6.75 -17.87 -8.32
C GLN A 67 -7.48 -16.51 -8.30
N LYS A 68 -8.73 -16.48 -7.81
CA LYS A 68 -9.58 -15.27 -7.74
C LYS A 68 -9.79 -14.74 -6.33
N LEU A 69 -9.61 -15.60 -5.32
CA LEU A 69 -9.90 -15.31 -3.92
C LEU A 69 -8.90 -16.05 -3.05
N ARG A 70 -8.27 -15.32 -2.14
CA ARG A 70 -7.50 -15.89 -1.04
C ARG A 70 -8.12 -15.44 0.28
N ARG A 71 -8.26 -16.38 1.22
CA ARG A 71 -8.81 -16.12 2.55
C ARG A 71 -7.78 -16.44 3.60
N VAL A 72 -7.56 -15.51 4.53
CA VAL A 72 -6.63 -15.66 5.66
C VAL A 72 -7.34 -15.29 6.95
N ASN A 73 -6.82 -15.78 8.07
CA ASN A 73 -7.18 -15.27 9.39
C ASN A 73 -6.08 -14.32 9.86
N TYR A 74 -6.45 -13.07 10.17
CA TYR A 74 -5.52 -12.07 10.68
C TYR A 74 -6.09 -11.46 11.96
N LYS A 75 -5.33 -11.59 13.07
CA LYS A 75 -5.74 -11.09 14.40
C LYS A 75 -7.13 -11.56 14.85
N GLY A 76 -7.53 -12.78 14.47
CA GLY A 76 -8.84 -13.35 14.79
C GLY A 76 -9.97 -12.92 13.87
N ALA A 77 -9.70 -12.06 12.87
CA ALA A 77 -10.67 -11.68 11.84
C ALA A 77 -10.41 -12.45 10.54
N GLN A 78 -11.50 -12.89 9.90
CA GLN A 78 -11.43 -13.45 8.55
C GLN A 78 -11.27 -12.33 7.53
N VAL A 79 -10.23 -12.44 6.69
CA VAL A 79 -9.94 -11.49 5.63
C VAL A 79 -10.04 -12.19 4.27
N ASP A 80 -10.96 -11.70 3.45
CA ASP A 80 -11.23 -12.19 2.10
C ASP A 80 -10.59 -11.25 1.08
N ILE A 81 -9.60 -11.75 0.34
CA ILE A 81 -8.79 -10.97 -0.60
C ILE A 81 -9.15 -11.38 -2.03
N TYR A 82 -9.79 -10.48 -2.76
CA TYR A 82 -10.22 -10.66 -4.14
C TYR A 82 -9.20 -10.07 -5.12
N TYR A 83 -8.69 -10.91 -6.01
CA TYR A 83 -7.81 -10.50 -7.10
C TYR A 83 -8.65 -9.99 -8.28
N ALA A 84 -8.55 -8.70 -8.56
CA ALA A 84 -9.21 -8.04 -9.67
C ALA A 84 -8.22 -7.75 -10.81
N SER A 85 -8.76 -7.71 -12.02
CA SER A 85 -8.13 -7.10 -13.19
C SER A 85 -8.82 -5.75 -13.48
N PRO A 86 -8.27 -4.89 -14.35
CA PRO A 86 -8.95 -3.67 -14.77
C PRO A 86 -10.39 -3.91 -15.28
N GLN A 87 -10.62 -5.04 -15.95
CA GLN A 87 -11.92 -5.42 -16.50
C GLN A 87 -12.88 -5.94 -15.42
N THR A 88 -12.39 -6.68 -14.42
CA THR A 88 -13.23 -7.26 -13.36
C THR A 88 -13.39 -6.35 -12.15
N TRP A 89 -12.61 -5.27 -12.06
CA TRP A 89 -12.63 -4.31 -10.96
C TRP A 89 -14.04 -3.80 -10.65
N ALA A 90 -14.74 -3.25 -11.65
CA ALA A 90 -16.08 -2.71 -11.45
C ALA A 90 -17.05 -3.78 -10.95
N THR A 91 -17.04 -4.97 -11.57
CA THR A 91 -17.89 -6.10 -11.20
C THR A 91 -17.61 -6.59 -9.78
N LEU A 92 -16.33 -6.69 -9.40
CA LEU A 92 -15.91 -7.06 -8.05
C LEU A 92 -16.12 -5.95 -7.02
N LEU A 93 -16.56 -4.75 -7.39
CA LEU A 93 -17.05 -3.77 -6.41
C LEU A 93 -18.56 -3.90 -6.16
N LEU A 94 -19.29 -4.44 -7.12
CA LEU A 94 -20.74 -4.66 -7.06
C LEU A 94 -21.10 -5.93 -6.28
N ILE A 95 -20.33 -7.00 -6.47
CA ILE A 95 -20.62 -8.33 -5.91
C ILE A 95 -20.32 -8.47 -4.41
N PRO A 96 -19.13 -8.13 -3.88
CA PRO A 96 -18.92 -8.15 -2.44
C PRO A 96 -19.81 -7.06 -1.86
N ALA A 97 -20.82 -7.52 -1.12
CA ALA A 97 -22.04 -6.81 -0.80
C ALA A 97 -21.85 -5.30 -0.62
N ALA A 98 -22.57 -4.52 -1.46
CA ALA A 98 -23.10 -3.15 -1.32
C ALA A 98 -22.19 -1.93 -1.01
N ALA A 99 -22.00 -1.11 -2.05
CA ALA A 99 -21.07 0.00 -2.35
C ALA A 99 -21.13 1.28 -1.48
N PHE A 100 -19.95 1.85 -1.20
CA PHE A 100 -19.58 3.29 -1.25
C PHE A 100 -18.05 3.46 -1.11
N VAL A 101 -17.43 4.27 -1.97
CA VAL A 101 -16.00 4.59 -1.97
C VAL A 101 -15.77 5.78 -1.03
N ARG A 102 -15.04 5.60 0.07
CA ARG A 102 -14.35 6.71 0.75
C ARG A 102 -12.86 6.36 0.86
N PRO A 103 -11.94 7.31 0.62
CA PRO A 103 -10.59 7.18 1.14
C PRO A 103 -10.68 7.13 2.67
N LEU A 104 -10.00 6.16 3.28
CA LEU A 104 -9.92 5.90 4.72
C LEU A 104 -9.12 7.00 5.45
N ALA A 105 -9.40 8.27 5.17
CA ALA A 105 -8.72 9.44 5.72
C ALA A 105 -9.59 10.22 6.72
N LEU A 106 -10.72 9.66 7.18
CA LEU A 106 -11.67 10.40 8.01
C LEU A 106 -12.21 9.63 9.22
N LEU A 107 -11.42 8.70 9.75
CA LEU A 107 -11.63 8.12 11.09
C LEU A 107 -10.32 8.07 11.89
N SER A 108 -9.41 9.02 11.69
CA SER A 108 -8.42 9.37 12.70
C SER A 108 -9.10 10.18 13.81
N GLY A 109 -9.98 9.51 14.56
CA GLY A 109 -10.35 9.87 15.93
C GLY A 109 -9.38 9.22 16.92
N VAL A 110 -8.11 9.06 16.54
CA VAL A 110 -7.04 8.73 17.47
C VAL A 110 -6.77 10.03 18.22
N ARG A 111 -7.24 10.13 19.47
CA ARG A 111 -6.67 11.09 20.41
C ARG A 111 -5.16 10.83 20.43
N ALA A 112 -4.40 11.80 19.95
CA ALA A 112 -2.95 11.78 20.05
C ALA A 112 -2.57 11.60 21.52
N ASP A 113 -1.78 10.57 21.83
CA ASP A 113 -1.08 10.49 23.10
C ASP A 113 -0.15 11.71 23.22
N PRO A 114 -0.28 12.55 24.26
CA PRO A 114 0.53 13.77 24.40
C PRO A 114 2.02 13.50 24.71
N HIS A 115 2.48 12.25 24.67
CA HIS A 115 3.83 11.86 25.06
C HIS A 115 4.69 11.25 23.95
N PHE A 116 4.20 11.15 22.70
CA PHE A 116 5.06 10.73 21.59
C PHE A 116 5.87 11.91 21.05
N THR A 117 7.12 12.02 21.48
CA THR A 117 8.11 12.94 20.90
C THR A 117 8.90 12.21 19.81
N PRO A 118 8.74 12.56 18.52
CA PRO A 118 9.66 12.08 17.50
C PRO A 118 11.01 12.80 17.66
N SER A 119 12.07 12.04 17.94
CA SER A 119 13.44 12.53 17.99
C SER A 119 13.90 12.96 16.58
N PRO A 120 14.38 14.21 16.39
CA PRO A 120 14.88 14.66 15.09
C PRO A 120 16.24 14.03 14.79
N ARG A 121 16.28 13.22 13.72
CA ARG A 121 17.52 12.70 13.14
C ARG A 121 18.25 13.88 12.49
N ALA A 122 19.47 14.16 12.94
CA ALA A 122 20.30 15.27 12.47
C ALA A 122 20.67 15.12 10.97
N PRO A 123 20.81 16.23 10.22
CA PRO A 123 21.42 16.21 8.90
C PRO A 123 22.96 16.12 9.04
N ASP A 124 23.56 15.14 8.36
CA ASP A 124 25.01 15.00 8.25
C ASP A 124 25.62 16.25 7.58
N ARG A 125 26.69 16.75 8.21
CA ARG A 125 27.43 17.95 7.81
C ARG A 125 28.24 17.71 6.54
N ALA A 126 28.33 18.78 5.76
CA ALA A 126 29.22 18.96 4.63
C ALA A 126 30.71 18.87 5.01
N ASP A 127 31.53 18.34 4.09
CA ASP A 127 32.98 18.53 4.07
C ASP A 127 33.41 19.56 2.99
N PRO A 128 34.50 20.33 3.22
CA PRO A 128 34.81 21.56 2.50
C PRO A 128 35.76 21.42 1.30
N VAL A 129 35.69 22.47 0.48
CA VAL A 129 36.43 22.83 -0.76
C VAL A 129 37.96 22.85 -0.65
N SER A 130 38.64 22.36 -1.70
CA SER A 130 39.96 22.84 -2.20
C SER A 130 40.22 22.16 -3.56
N GLY A 131 40.63 22.77 -4.67
CA GLY A 131 41.01 24.13 -5.02
C GLY A 131 41.09 24.21 -6.57
N ARG A 132 40.82 25.38 -7.14
CA ARG A 132 41.05 25.68 -8.57
C ARG A 132 42.54 25.95 -8.80
N PRO A 133 43.04 25.72 -10.02
CA PRO A 133 43.44 26.90 -10.80
C PRO A 133 42.86 26.90 -12.23
N ALA A 134 42.71 28.10 -12.77
CA ALA A 134 42.30 28.40 -14.14
C ALA A 134 43.56 28.60 -15.04
N PRO A 135 43.44 29.12 -16.28
CA PRO A 135 43.27 28.39 -17.53
C PRO A 135 44.54 28.47 -18.41
N GLN A 136 44.69 27.57 -19.39
CA GLN A 136 45.61 27.76 -20.51
C GLN A 136 44.87 27.67 -21.84
N THR A 137 45.12 28.70 -22.65
CA THR A 137 44.60 29.01 -23.98
C THR A 137 45.48 28.44 -25.09
N LEU A 138 44.88 28.28 -26.29
CA LEU A 138 45.49 28.04 -27.62
C LEU A 138 45.93 26.57 -27.84
N SER A 139 45.71 25.89 -28.97
CA SER A 139 45.50 26.33 -30.36
C SER A 139 44.81 25.25 -31.20
N GLU A 140 44.34 25.68 -32.37
CA GLU A 140 43.89 24.94 -33.57
C GLU A 140 44.48 23.55 -33.85
N SER A 141 43.64 22.66 -34.40
CA SER A 141 43.84 21.95 -35.70
C SER A 141 42.67 20.96 -35.89
N ALA A 142 41.64 21.27 -36.66
CA ALA A 142 41.56 20.92 -38.09
C ALA A 142 41.92 19.45 -38.38
N ALA A 143 40.91 18.57 -38.49
CA ALA A 143 40.89 17.44 -39.42
C ALA A 143 39.44 16.93 -39.57
N ARG A 144 39.10 16.59 -40.81
CA ARG A 144 37.75 16.54 -41.41
C ARG A 144 37.02 15.21 -41.19
N PRO A 145 35.69 15.16 -41.37
CA PRO A 145 34.97 13.95 -41.73
C PRO A 145 34.90 13.80 -43.26
N CYS A 146 35.21 12.60 -43.78
CA CYS A 146 34.70 12.04 -45.04
C CYS A 146 35.51 10.79 -45.41
N GLN A 147 34.95 9.60 -45.22
CA GLN A 147 34.55 8.65 -46.27
C GLN A 147 34.03 7.37 -45.61
#